data_AF-A0A8S3F8Y9-F1
#
_entry.id   AF-A0A8S3F8Y9-F1
#
_cell.length_a   1.000
_cell.length_b   1.000
_cell.length_c   1.000
_cell.angle_alpha   90.00
_cell.angle_beta   90.00
_cell.angle_gamma   90.00
#
_symmetry.space_group_name_H-M   'P 1'
#
loop_
_entity.id
_entity.type
_entity.pdbx_description
1 polymer ?
#
loop_
_entity_poly.entity_id
_entity_poly.type
_entity_poly.pdbx_seq_one_letter_code
_entity_poly.pdbx_strand_id
1 'polypeptide(L)'
;MKATFKNSLDEFSCEPPTSSTSIDRIERHEEDSTGIRMFHISETHISFLHQQFSQIRTYLKNINERNFKTADEYWAIEKSLQLISTDPTRVERWATGPNDYWPTIQTGLTELPIEINAVAERINEECKREDEVINDHLDMLIELFQGYKDLCKRFEEALQVEQRA
;
A
#
# COMPACT_ATOMS: atom_id res chain seq x y z
N MET A 1 -54.17 0.04 -10.97
CA MET A 1 -53.65 0.73 -12.17
C MET A 1 -53.24 -0.32 -13.17
N LYS A 2 -53.91 -0.31 -14.33
CA LYS A 2 -53.69 -1.23 -15.47
C LYS A 2 -52.71 -0.57 -16.45
N ALA A 3 -52.05 -1.43 -17.24
CA ALA A 3 -51.23 -1.15 -18.43
C ALA A 3 -49.76 -0.76 -18.11
N THR A 4 -48.68 -1.27 -18.72
CA THR A 4 -48.52 -2.03 -19.97
C THR A 4 -47.14 -2.73 -19.92
N PHE A 5 -47.08 -4.07 -19.83
CA PHE A 5 -45.88 -4.84 -20.17
C PHE A 5 -46.25 -5.65 -21.41
N LYS A 6 -46.01 -5.06 -22.58
CA LYS A 6 -46.19 -5.73 -23.87
C LYS A 6 -45.10 -5.22 -24.80
N ASN A 7 -44.00 -5.95 -24.80
CA ASN A 7 -43.05 -6.14 -25.90
C ASN A 7 -41.96 -7.09 -25.42
N SER A 8 -42.33 -8.36 -25.23
CA SER A 8 -41.36 -9.45 -25.40
C SER A 8 -41.20 -9.63 -26.90
N LEU A 9 -40.13 -9.07 -27.47
CA LEU A 9 -39.73 -9.47 -28.81
C LEU A 9 -39.14 -10.88 -28.72
N ASP A 10 -39.71 -11.73 -29.55
CA ASP A 10 -39.41 -13.12 -29.75
C ASP A 10 -38.08 -13.22 -30.52
N GLU A 11 -36.96 -13.32 -29.78
CA GLU A 11 -35.60 -13.38 -30.33
C GLU A 11 -35.20 -14.79 -30.83
N PHE A 12 -36.16 -15.72 -30.95
CA PHE A 12 -35.93 -17.12 -31.34
C PHE A 12 -36.47 -17.52 -32.72
N SER A 13 -36.81 -16.57 -33.60
CA SER A 13 -37.09 -16.90 -35.00
C SER A 13 -35.80 -17.04 -35.82
N CYS A 14 -35.23 -18.24 -35.83
CA CYS A 14 -34.21 -18.62 -36.81
C CYS A 14 -34.84 -18.78 -38.20
N GLU A 15 -34.80 -17.73 -39.02
CA GLU A 15 -34.94 -17.88 -40.48
C GLU A 15 -33.62 -18.39 -41.08
N PRO A 16 -33.65 -19.35 -42.03
CA PRO A 16 -32.42 -19.89 -42.60
C PRO A 16 -31.83 -18.90 -43.62
N PRO A 17 -30.53 -18.58 -43.57
CA PRO A 17 -29.92 -17.76 -44.60
C PRO A 17 -29.79 -18.54 -45.90
N THR A 18 -30.54 -18.11 -46.92
CA THR A 18 -30.31 -18.51 -48.31
C THR A 18 -28.96 -17.98 -48.78
N SER A 19 -28.02 -18.90 -48.98
CA SER A 19 -26.88 -18.84 -49.89
C SER A 19 -26.50 -17.47 -50.47
N SER A 20 -25.39 -16.91 -49.99
CA SER A 20 -24.42 -16.26 -50.90
C SER A 20 -23.02 -16.39 -50.33
N THR A 21 -22.32 -17.38 -50.86
CA THR A 21 -20.88 -17.59 -50.77
C THR A 21 -20.12 -16.29 -51.06
N SER A 22 -19.14 -15.94 -50.19
CA SER A 22 -17.92 -15.14 -50.48
C SER A 22 -17.68 -13.80 -49.73
N ILE A 23 -18.44 -13.43 -48.69
CA ILE A 23 -18.11 -12.24 -47.86
C ILE A 23 -18.10 -12.62 -46.38
N ASP A 24 -17.23 -13.56 -45.99
CA ASP A 24 -17.12 -13.92 -44.56
C ASP A 24 -15.74 -14.46 -44.14
N ARG A 25 -14.72 -14.07 -44.91
CA ARG A 25 -13.33 -14.54 -44.70
C ARG A 25 -12.30 -13.44 -44.52
N ILE A 26 -12.71 -12.17 -44.51
CA ILE A 26 -11.79 -11.02 -44.39
C ILE A 26 -11.93 -10.28 -43.04
N GLU A 27 -13.06 -10.36 -42.33
CA GLU A 27 -13.22 -9.62 -41.06
C GLU A 27 -12.66 -10.34 -39.82
N ARG A 28 -12.60 -11.68 -39.80
CA ARG A 28 -12.07 -12.44 -38.65
C ARG A 28 -10.58 -12.22 -38.34
N HIS A 29 -9.78 -11.78 -39.32
CA HIS A 29 -8.33 -11.66 -39.16
C HIS A 29 -7.89 -10.30 -38.57
N GLU A 30 -8.69 -9.25 -38.74
CA GLU A 30 -8.43 -7.92 -38.16
C GLU A 30 -8.94 -7.81 -36.71
N GLU A 31 -10.03 -8.50 -36.38
CA GLU A 31 -10.58 -8.53 -35.01
C GLU A 31 -9.67 -9.31 -34.05
N ASP A 32 -9.09 -10.44 -34.47
CA ASP A 32 -8.09 -11.18 -33.69
C ASP A 32 -6.83 -10.34 -33.43
N SER A 33 -6.35 -9.60 -34.45
CA SER A 33 -5.18 -8.74 -34.33
C SER A 33 -5.41 -7.58 -33.35
N THR A 34 -6.62 -7.01 -33.36
CA THR A 34 -7.01 -5.93 -32.44
C THR A 34 -7.20 -6.45 -31.02
N GLY A 35 -7.82 -7.62 -30.84
CA GLY A 35 -8.00 -8.28 -29.54
C GLY A 35 -6.67 -8.64 -28.86
N ILE A 36 -5.76 -9.29 -29.60
CA ILE A 36 -4.42 -9.64 -29.11
C ILE A 36 -3.63 -8.38 -28.73
N ARG A 37 -3.73 -7.31 -29.54
CA ARG A 37 -3.08 -6.03 -29.22
C ARG A 37 -3.63 -5.41 -27.94
N MET A 38 -4.96 -5.41 -27.76
CA MET A 38 -5.58 -4.89 -26.52
C MET A 38 -5.19 -5.72 -25.29
N PHE A 39 -5.05 -7.03 -25.44
CA PHE A 39 -4.54 -7.92 -24.39
C PHE A 39 -3.13 -7.50 -23.95
N HIS A 40 -2.18 -7.34 -24.87
CA HIS A 40 -0.81 -6.95 -24.51
C HIS A 40 -0.73 -5.55 -23.87
N ILE A 41 -1.59 -4.62 -24.30
CA ILE A 41 -1.71 -3.30 -23.65
C ILE A 41 -2.16 -3.48 -22.19
N SER A 42 -3.18 -4.31 -21.95
CA SER A 42 -3.68 -4.60 -20.61
C SER A 42 -2.63 -5.30 -19.73
N GLU A 43 -1.96 -6.32 -20.27
CA GLU A 43 -0.88 -7.06 -19.59
C GLU A 43 0.26 -6.13 -19.16
N THR A 44 0.69 -5.25 -20.06
CA THR A 44 1.73 -4.24 -19.78
C THR A 44 1.27 -3.30 -18.67
N HIS A 45 0.02 -2.86 -18.71
CA HIS A 45 -0.53 -1.97 -17.70
C HIS A 45 -0.63 -2.64 -16.33
N ILE A 46 -1.10 -3.89 -16.27
CA ILE A 46 -1.17 -4.68 -15.04
C ILE A 46 0.23 -4.87 -14.44
N SER A 47 1.22 -5.19 -15.28
CA SER A 47 2.61 -5.34 -14.85
C SER A 47 3.18 -4.03 -14.28
N PHE A 48 2.88 -2.90 -14.92
CA PHE A 48 3.25 -1.58 -14.43
C PHE A 48 2.61 -1.30 -13.05
N LEU A 49 1.29 -1.51 -12.91
CA LEU A 49 0.58 -1.29 -11.64
C LEU A 49 1.17 -2.14 -10.52
N HIS A 50 1.34 -3.45 -10.75
CA HIS A 50 1.98 -4.35 -9.79
C HIS A 50 3.34 -3.81 -9.32
N GLN A 51 4.18 -3.38 -10.26
CA GLN A 51 5.50 -2.83 -9.95
C GLN A 51 5.39 -1.55 -9.11
N GLN A 52 4.50 -0.63 -9.45
CA GLN A 52 4.35 0.62 -8.71
C GLN A 52 3.86 0.38 -7.28
N PHE A 53 2.84 -0.47 -7.10
CA PHE A 53 2.36 -0.81 -5.76
C PHE A 53 3.43 -1.52 -4.93
N SER A 54 4.20 -2.44 -5.53
CA SER A 54 5.33 -3.11 -4.87
C SER A 54 6.41 -2.12 -4.41
N GLN A 55 6.70 -1.09 -5.22
CA GLN A 55 7.66 -0.04 -4.87
C GLN A 55 7.14 0.82 -3.71
N ILE A 56 5.87 1.26 -3.78
CA ILE A 56 5.22 2.03 -2.70
C ILE A 56 5.28 1.25 -1.38
N ARG A 57 4.94 -0.04 -1.41
CA ARG A 57 5.01 -0.93 -0.24
C ARG A 57 6.41 -1.01 0.36
N THR A 58 7.42 -1.08 -0.50
CA THR A 58 8.83 -1.07 -0.07
C THR A 58 9.21 0.27 0.57
N TYR A 59 8.77 1.40 0.01
CA TYR A 59 9.03 2.71 0.59
C TYR A 59 8.38 2.88 1.97
N LEU A 60 7.13 2.46 2.13
CA LEU A 60 6.43 2.51 3.41
C LEU A 60 7.09 1.61 4.46
N LYS A 61 7.48 0.39 4.10
CA LYS A 61 8.25 -0.48 4.99
C LYS A 61 9.52 0.21 5.49
N ASN A 62 10.28 0.83 4.59
CA ASN A 62 11.51 1.55 4.95
C ASN A 62 11.23 2.80 5.81
N ILE A 63 10.07 3.45 5.64
CA ILE A 63 9.65 4.55 6.51
C ILE A 63 9.33 4.02 7.91
N ASN A 64 8.55 2.95 8.03
CA ASN A 64 8.20 2.35 9.32
C ASN A 64 9.43 1.86 10.09
N GLU A 65 10.35 1.17 9.42
CA GLU A 65 11.62 0.74 10.05
C GLU A 65 12.42 1.92 10.62
N ARG A 66 12.46 3.06 9.90
CA ARG A 66 13.11 4.27 10.41
C ARG A 66 12.34 4.89 11.57
N ASN A 67 11.02 4.96 11.48
CA ASN A 67 10.19 5.57 12.51
C ASN A 67 10.26 4.78 13.83
N PHE A 68 10.28 3.45 13.79
CA PHE A 68 10.51 2.63 15.00
C PHE A 68 11.85 2.96 15.65
N LYS A 69 12.92 3.05 14.85
CA LYS A 69 14.23 3.47 15.37
C LYS A 69 14.19 4.89 15.95
N THR A 70 13.48 5.81 15.31
CA THR A 70 13.29 7.16 15.84
C THR A 70 12.55 7.15 17.18
N ALA A 71 11.52 6.32 17.36
CA ALA A 71 10.84 6.15 18.64
C ALA A 71 11.80 5.62 19.73
N ASP A 72 12.66 4.64 19.40
CA ASP A 72 13.70 4.14 20.31
C ASP A 72 14.69 5.24 20.73
N GLU A 73 15.07 6.12 19.80
CA GLU A 73 15.92 7.28 20.08
C GLU A 73 15.24 8.27 21.04
N TYR A 74 13.94 8.54 20.86
CA TYR A 74 13.18 9.37 21.80
C TYR A 74 13.12 8.74 23.20
N TRP A 75 12.90 7.43 23.31
CA TRP A 75 12.95 6.74 24.62
C TRP A 75 14.34 6.77 25.26
N ALA A 76 15.42 6.72 24.47
CA ALA A 76 16.77 6.88 25.01
C ALA A 76 17.00 8.29 25.58
N ILE A 77 16.47 9.32 24.90
CA ILE A 77 16.51 10.71 25.37
C ILE A 77 15.69 10.85 26.67
N GLU A 78 14.48 10.29 26.70
CA GLU A 78 13.60 10.28 27.88
C GLU A 78 14.31 9.70 29.11
N LYS A 79 14.90 8.51 29.00
CA LYS A 79 15.68 7.88 30.08
C LYS A 79 16.86 8.74 30.54
N SER A 80 17.55 9.38 29.60
CA SER A 80 18.68 10.25 29.92
C SER A 80 18.23 11.47 30.70
N LEU A 81 17.10 12.09 30.33
CA LEU A 81 16.54 13.23 31.06
C LEU A 81 16.01 12.84 32.43
N GLN A 82 15.39 11.67 32.58
CA GLN A 82 14.99 11.15 33.90
C GLN A 82 16.19 10.96 34.82
N LEU A 83 17.30 10.42 34.30
CA LEU A 83 18.53 10.25 35.06
C LEU A 83 19.09 11.60 35.52
N ILE A 84 19.06 12.62 34.65
CA ILE A 84 19.51 13.98 34.99
C ILE A 84 18.58 14.62 36.03
N SER A 85 17.26 14.49 35.86
CA SER A 85 16.26 15.07 36.77
C SER A 85 16.34 14.45 38.17
N THR A 86 16.67 13.17 38.26
CA THR A 86 16.75 12.42 39.53
C THR A 86 18.15 12.38 40.16
N ASP A 87 19.15 13.03 39.54
CA ASP A 87 20.52 13.00 40.02
C ASP A 87 20.65 13.50 41.47
N PRO A 88 21.04 12.63 42.43
CA PRO A 88 21.17 13.00 43.83
C PRO A 88 22.50 13.72 44.12
N THR A 89 23.36 13.93 43.12
CA THR A 89 24.67 14.56 43.27
C THR A 89 24.50 15.97 43.84
N ARG A 90 24.88 16.12 45.12
CA ARG A 90 24.91 17.43 45.78
C ARG A 90 26.19 18.13 45.40
N VAL A 91 26.08 19.25 44.69
CA VAL A 91 27.24 20.12 44.47
C VAL A 91 27.59 20.79 45.81
N GLU A 92 28.79 20.53 46.31
CA GLU A 92 29.20 21.06 47.61
C GLU A 92 29.27 22.61 47.55
N ARG A 93 28.79 23.28 48.60
CA ARG A 93 28.67 24.76 48.65
C ARG A 93 29.97 25.52 48.39
N TRP A 94 31.13 24.90 48.56
CA TRP A 94 32.42 25.54 48.23
C TRP A 94 32.67 25.61 46.71
N ALA A 95 32.03 24.73 45.91
CA ALA A 95 32.18 24.68 44.46
C ALA A 95 31.25 25.67 43.73
N THR A 96 30.06 25.95 44.28
CA THR A 96 29.05 26.84 43.67
C THR A 96 28.72 28.09 44.48
N GLY A 97 29.28 28.23 45.69
CA GLY A 97 28.94 29.32 46.60
C GLY A 97 27.50 29.20 47.14
N PRO A 98 26.82 30.31 47.48
CA PRO A 98 25.43 30.30 47.95
C PRO A 98 24.40 30.02 46.84
N ASN A 99 24.83 29.88 45.59
CA ASN A 99 23.95 29.74 44.43
C ASN A 99 23.75 28.26 44.09
N ASP A 100 22.61 27.71 44.51
CA ASP A 100 22.20 26.35 44.15
C ASP A 100 20.95 26.42 43.27
N TYR A 101 21.15 26.56 41.97
CA TYR A 101 20.07 26.56 40.98
C TYR A 101 19.68 25.15 40.53
N TRP A 102 20.45 24.13 40.93
CA TRP A 102 20.25 22.76 40.45
C TRP A 102 18.87 22.19 40.82
N PRO A 103 18.35 22.34 42.05
CA PRO A 103 17.00 21.88 42.40
C PRO A 103 15.90 22.51 41.54
N THR A 104 16.06 23.79 41.19
CA THR A 104 15.12 24.51 40.32
C THR A 104 15.15 23.95 38.89
N ILE A 105 16.35 23.65 38.38
CA ILE A 105 16.54 23.01 37.06
C ILE A 105 15.96 21.60 37.07
N GLN A 106 16.24 20.80 38.10
CA GLN A 106 15.70 19.44 38.26
C GLN A 106 14.17 19.42 38.23
N THR A 107 13.54 20.39 38.90
CA THR A 107 12.09 20.58 38.90
C THR A 107 11.57 20.92 37.50
N GLY A 108 12.25 21.80 36.75
CA GLY A 108 11.89 22.09 35.36
C GLY A 108 12.08 20.90 34.41
N LEU A 109 12.98 19.97 34.74
CA LEU A 109 13.26 18.78 33.96
C LEU A 109 12.31 17.61 34.23
N THR A 110 11.38 17.68 35.20
CA THR A 110 10.47 16.55 35.46
C THR A 110 9.39 16.38 34.40
N GLU A 111 8.98 17.47 33.74
CA GLU A 111 7.90 17.47 32.74
C GLU A 111 8.41 17.05 31.34
N LEU A 112 9.63 17.42 30.99
CA LEU A 112 10.19 17.17 29.66
C LEU A 112 10.26 15.68 29.25
N PRO A 113 10.68 14.74 30.13
CA PRO A 113 10.65 13.31 29.81
C PRO A 113 9.24 12.79 29.48
N ILE A 114 8.20 13.33 30.12
CA ILE A 114 6.81 12.92 29.90
C ILE A 114 6.38 13.29 28.48
N GLU A 115 6.67 14.52 28.06
CA GLU A 115 6.37 15.00 26.70
C GLU A 115 7.15 14.20 25.64
N ILE A 116 8.42 13.89 25.90
CA ILE A 116 9.24 13.07 25.00
C ILE A 116 8.71 11.64 24.89
N ASN A 117 8.28 11.04 26.00
CA ASN A 117 7.64 9.73 25.96
C ASN A 117 6.36 9.76 25.12
N ALA A 118 5.53 10.79 25.27
CA ALA A 118 4.31 10.93 24.48
C ALA A 118 4.59 11.04 22.96
N VAL A 119 5.70 11.69 22.57
CA VAL A 119 6.15 11.72 21.17
C VAL A 119 6.58 10.32 20.69
N ALA A 120 7.36 9.60 21.49
CA ALA A 120 7.80 8.24 21.15
C ALA A 120 6.61 7.27 21.01
N GLU A 121 5.65 7.32 21.95
CA GLU A 121 4.43 6.53 21.92
C GLU A 121 3.60 6.84 20.67
N ARG A 122 3.42 8.12 20.33
CA ARG A 122 2.68 8.50 19.13
C ARG A 122 3.33 7.96 17.85
N ILE A 123 4.66 8.05 17.74
CA ILE A 123 5.38 7.51 16.57
C ILE A 123 5.16 5.99 16.48
N ASN A 124 5.29 5.28 17.60
CA ASN A 124 5.12 3.83 17.66
C ASN A 124 3.68 3.39 17.32
N GLU A 125 2.68 4.11 17.82
CA GLU A 125 1.26 3.86 17.48
C GLU A 125 0.97 4.13 16.01
N GLU A 126 1.52 5.20 15.44
CA GLU A 126 1.34 5.50 14.02
C GLU A 126 1.94 4.41 13.14
N CYS A 127 3.16 3.94 13.45
CA CYS A 127 3.80 2.85 12.71
C CYS A 127 2.94 1.58 12.71
N LYS A 128 2.37 1.23 13.86
CA LYS A 128 1.47 0.07 14.00
C LYS A 128 0.20 0.24 13.17
N ARG A 129 -0.42 1.42 13.21
CA ARG A 129 -1.61 1.72 12.40
C ARG A 129 -1.31 1.68 10.90
N GLU A 130 -0.19 2.23 10.48
CA GLU A 130 0.26 2.18 9.08
C GLU A 130 0.49 0.72 8.63
N ASP A 131 1.09 -0.10 9.49
CA ASP A 131 1.27 -1.54 9.24
C ASP A 131 -0.06 -2.29 9.14
N GLU A 132 -1.02 -2.03 10.04
CA GLU A 132 -2.31 -2.74 10.05
C GLU A 132 -3.26 -2.31 8.94
N VAL A 133 -3.28 -1.02 8.55
CA VAL A 133 -4.31 -0.51 7.64
C VAL A 133 -3.76 -0.27 6.24
N ILE A 134 -2.62 0.39 6.11
CA ILE A 134 -2.12 0.80 4.80
C ILE A 134 -1.40 -0.36 4.13
N ASN A 135 -0.52 -1.03 4.87
CA ASN A 135 0.25 -2.14 4.33
C ASN A 135 -0.65 -3.34 3.96
N ASP A 136 -1.66 -3.66 4.76
CA ASP A 136 -2.63 -4.72 4.43
C ASP A 136 -3.40 -4.43 3.13
N HIS A 137 -3.86 -3.19 2.92
CA HIS A 137 -4.51 -2.81 1.66
C HIS A 137 -3.56 -2.86 0.46
N LEU A 138 -2.30 -2.44 0.62
CA LEU A 138 -1.30 -2.51 -0.43
C LEU A 138 -0.96 -3.96 -0.78
N ASP A 139 -0.79 -4.82 0.23
CA ASP A 139 -0.48 -6.23 0.05
C ASP A 139 -1.64 -6.94 -0.69
N MET A 140 -2.90 -6.64 -0.33
CA MET A 140 -4.07 -7.12 -1.07
C MET A 140 -4.05 -6.69 -2.55
N LEU A 141 -3.73 -5.43 -2.85
CA LEU A 141 -3.66 -4.95 -4.23
C LEU A 141 -2.51 -5.61 -5.00
N ILE A 142 -1.35 -5.79 -4.37
CA ILE A 142 -0.19 -6.47 -4.97
C ILE A 142 -0.56 -7.91 -5.32
N GLU A 143 -1.17 -8.64 -4.40
CA GLU A 143 -1.63 -10.02 -4.61
C GLU A 143 -2.66 -10.10 -5.75
N LEU A 144 -3.61 -9.16 -5.79
CA LEU A 144 -4.60 -9.08 -6.87
C LEU A 144 -3.93 -8.90 -8.23
N PHE A 145 -3.02 -7.93 -8.36
CA PHE A 145 -2.31 -7.72 -9.63
C PHE A 145 -1.39 -8.88 -9.98
N GLN A 146 -0.79 -9.55 -8.99
CA GLN A 146 -0.03 -10.77 -9.23
C GLN A 146 -0.91 -11.88 -9.80
N GLY A 147 -2.11 -12.07 -9.26
CA GLY A 147 -3.10 -13.00 -9.80
C GLY A 147 -3.50 -12.67 -11.25
N TYR A 148 -3.68 -11.39 -11.59
CA TYR A 148 -3.93 -10.97 -12.97
C TYR A 148 -2.75 -11.23 -13.89
N LYS A 149 -1.51 -11.00 -13.45
CA LYS A 149 -0.31 -11.32 -14.24
C LYS A 149 -0.21 -12.81 -14.54
N ASP A 150 -0.50 -13.65 -13.55
CA ASP A 150 -0.48 -15.10 -13.72
C ASP A 150 -1.58 -15.55 -14.69
N LEU A 151 -2.74 -14.90 -14.66
CA LEU A 151 -3.81 -15.15 -15.63
C LEU A 151 -3.40 -14.73 -17.06
N CYS A 152 -2.82 -13.54 -17.23
CA CYS A 152 -2.29 -13.08 -18.51
C CYS A 152 -1.27 -14.08 -19.07
N LYS A 153 -0.33 -14.54 -18.25
CA LYS A 153 0.67 -15.52 -18.66
C LYS A 153 0.05 -16.82 -19.17
N ARG A 154 -0.95 -17.37 -18.45
CA ARG A 154 -1.66 -18.59 -18.88
C ARG A 154 -2.44 -18.38 -20.18
N PHE A 155 -3.03 -17.20 -20.36
CA PHE A 155 -3.72 -16.85 -21.59
C PHE A 155 -2.74 -16.79 -22.77
N GLU A 156 -1.57 -16.18 -22.59
CA GLU A 156 -0.53 -16.14 -23.61
C GLU A 156 -0.03 -17.55 -23.96
N GLU A 157 0.21 -18.40 -22.96
CA GLU A 157 0.56 -19.81 -23.15
C GLU A 157 -0.51 -20.58 -23.96
N ALA A 158 -1.80 -20.35 -23.67
CA ALA A 158 -2.90 -20.98 -24.40
C ALA A 158 -2.99 -20.49 -25.85
N LEU A 159 -2.82 -19.18 -26.09
CA LEU A 159 -2.80 -18.59 -27.43
C LEU A 159 -1.67 -19.17 -28.29
N GLN A 160 -0.48 -19.37 -27.70
CA GLN A 160 0.64 -19.98 -28.39
C GLN A 160 0.40 -21.44 -28.77
N VAL A 161 -0.38 -22.19 -27.97
CA VAL A 161 -0.77 -23.57 -28.30
C VAL A 161 -1.76 -23.60 -29.45
N GLU A 162 -2.76 -22.71 -29.43
CA GLU A 162 -3.76 -22.59 -30.50
C GLU A 162 -3.13 -22.21 -31.84
N GLN A 163 -2.15 -21.30 -31.85
CA GLN A 163 -1.42 -20.92 -33.08
C GLN A 163 -0.52 -22.03 -33.66
N ARG A 164 -0.23 -23.08 -32.88
CA ARG A 164 0.61 -24.21 -33.31
C ARG A 164 -0.19 -25.43 -33.76
N ALA A 165 -1.50 -25.47 -33.46
CA ALA A 165 -2.41 -26.56 -33.80
C ALA A 165 -2.98 -26.39 -35.23
#